data_AF-A0A1G7Y7G9-F1
#
_entry.id   AF-A0A1G7Y7G9-F1
#
_cell.length_a   1.000
_cell.length_b   1.000
_cell.length_c   1.000
_cell.angle_alpha   90.00
_cell.angle_beta   90.00
_cell.angle_gamma   90.00
#
_symmetry.space_group_name_H-M   'P 1'
#
loop_
_entity.id
_entity.type
_entity.pdbx_description
1 polymer ?
#
loop_
_entity_poly.entity_id
_entity_poly.type
_entity_poly.pdbx_seq_one_letter_code
_entity_poly.pdbx_strand_id
1 'polypeptide(L)'
;MRPNGAAAAVIDFFDPCMKDAVEARRGLESALRAALALEVFSLVYQPQVDLATATVTGFEALLRWTRSDRTAVTPASFITLAEAIGRMPAIGEWVLRTATRDAAS
;
A
#
# COMPACT_ATOMS: atom_id res chain seq x y z
N MET A 1 -24.70 25.64 40.93
CA MET A 1 -23.25 25.91 40.88
C MET A 1 -22.54 24.63 40.49
N ARG A 2 -21.94 24.54 39.29
CA ARG A 2 -20.95 23.50 38.94
C ARG A 2 -19.57 23.96 39.41
N PRO A 3 -18.62 23.03 39.67
CA PRO A 3 -17.58 22.84 38.65
C PRO A 3 -17.05 21.40 38.49
N ASN A 4 -16.46 21.19 37.29
CA ASN A 4 -15.43 20.23 36.83
C ASN A 4 -15.51 18.75 37.25
N GLY A 5 -15.55 17.78 36.34
CA GLY A 5 -14.83 17.73 35.07
C GLY A 5 -13.39 17.28 35.29
N ALA A 6 -13.19 16.05 35.80
CA ALA A 6 -11.90 15.38 35.77
C ALA A 6 -11.90 14.43 34.58
N ALA A 7 -11.32 14.87 33.47
CA ALA A 7 -10.90 13.98 32.40
C ALA A 7 -9.92 12.98 33.01
N ALA A 8 -10.30 11.71 33.08
CA ALA A 8 -9.36 10.64 33.34
C ALA A 8 -8.34 10.68 32.20
N ALA A 9 -7.13 11.15 32.51
CA ALA A 9 -6.00 11.06 31.60
C ALA A 9 -5.80 9.58 31.27
N VAL A 10 -6.11 9.19 30.04
CA VAL A 10 -5.66 7.92 29.49
C VAL A 10 -4.16 8.06 29.32
N ILE A 11 -3.43 7.62 30.33
CA ILE A 11 -1.99 7.44 30.24
C ILE A 11 -1.81 6.14 29.45
N ASP A 12 -1.65 6.29 28.13
CA ASP A 12 -1.31 5.17 27.26
C ASP A 12 0.10 4.72 27.63
N PHE A 13 0.21 3.49 28.12
CA PHE A 13 1.47 2.92 28.57
C PHE A 13 2.42 2.86 27.37
N PHE A 14 3.57 3.52 27.48
CA PHE A 14 4.66 3.46 26.50
C PHE A 14 5.33 2.09 26.54
N ASP A 15 4.71 1.12 25.88
CA ASP A 15 5.30 -0.18 25.61
C ASP A 15 6.37 -0.02 24.52
N PRO A 16 7.61 -0.53 24.68
CA PRO A 16 8.67 -0.46 23.66
C PRO A 16 8.21 -1.01 22.29
N CYS A 17 7.37 -2.05 22.31
CA CYS A 17 6.77 -2.63 21.11
C CYS A 17 5.90 -1.62 20.33
N MET A 18 5.25 -0.69 21.04
CA MET A 18 4.45 0.38 20.44
C MET A 18 5.33 1.43 19.74
N LYS A 19 6.48 1.78 20.33
CA LYS A 19 7.43 2.72 19.71
C LYS A 19 8.00 2.16 18.41
N ASP A 20 8.40 0.88 18.43
CA ASP A 20 8.96 0.20 17.26
C ASP A 20 7.93 0.11 16.13
N ALA A 21 6.66 -0.17 16.45
CA ALA A 21 5.58 -0.19 15.48
C ALA A 21 5.32 1.20 14.85
N VAL A 22 5.36 2.26 15.65
CA VAL A 22 5.17 3.64 15.18
C VAL A 22 6.34 4.08 14.28
N GLU A 23 7.57 3.76 14.65
CA GLU A 23 8.76 4.07 13.84
C GLU A 23 8.77 3.28 12.53
N ALA A 24 8.47 1.99 12.57
CA ALA A 24 8.34 1.15 11.39
C ALA A 24 7.26 1.69 10.43
N ARG A 25 6.12 2.15 10.97
CA ARG A 25 5.04 2.75 10.19
C ARG A 25 5.48 4.04 9.50
N ARG A 26 6.14 4.94 10.23
CA ARG A 26 6.68 6.20 9.68
C ARG A 26 7.72 5.95 8.58
N GLY A 27 8.61 4.98 8.81
CA GLY A 27 9.61 4.57 7.83
C GLY A 27 8.99 4.04 6.54
N LEU A 28 7.96 3.19 6.66
CA LEU A 28 7.23 2.66 5.52
C LEU A 28 6.49 3.77 4.75
N GLU A 29 5.92 4.74 5.45
CA GLU A 29 5.22 5.88 4.85
C GLU A 29 6.15 6.79 4.05
N SER A 30 7.33 7.08 4.60
CA SER A 30 8.36 7.82 3.88
C SER A 30 8.84 7.06 2.65
N ALA A 31 9.06 5.75 2.79
CA ALA A 31 9.47 4.90 1.66
C ALA A 31 8.38 4.84 0.58
N LEU A 32 7.10 4.78 0.95
CA LEU A 32 5.98 4.75 0.00
C LEU A 32 5.88 6.06 -0.77
N ARG A 33 6.03 7.21 -0.10
CA ARG A 33 6.07 8.53 -0.76
C ARG A 33 7.20 8.61 -1.79
N ALA A 34 8.40 8.16 -1.41
CA ALA A 34 9.53 8.13 -2.32
C ALA A 34 9.26 7.18 -3.51
N ALA A 35 8.68 6.01 -3.24
CA ALA A 35 8.39 5.04 -4.29
C ALA A 35 7.38 5.56 -5.33
N LEU A 36 6.38 6.33 -4.89
CA LEU A 36 5.43 7.01 -5.78
C LEU A 36 6.08 8.08 -6.64
N ALA A 37 6.98 8.88 -6.05
CA ALA A 37 7.70 9.92 -6.79
C ALA A 37 8.70 9.35 -7.80
N LEU A 38 9.32 8.21 -7.48
CA LEU A 38 10.32 7.54 -8.32
C LEU A 38 9.72 6.49 -9.27
N GLU A 39 8.41 6.26 -9.21
CA GLU A 39 7.70 5.24 -10.00
C GLU A 39 8.34 3.83 -9.93
N VAL A 40 8.93 3.45 -8.78
CA VAL A 40 9.63 2.15 -8.60
C VAL A 40 8.68 0.98 -8.29
N PHE A 41 7.40 1.15 -8.61
CA PHE A 41 6.43 0.06 -8.56
C PHE A 41 6.57 -0.82 -9.80
N SER A 42 6.07 -2.05 -9.68
CA SER A 42 5.93 -2.94 -10.82
C SER A 42 4.54 -3.57 -10.85
N LEU A 43 4.14 -4.01 -12.04
CA LEU A 43 2.95 -4.83 -12.23
C LEU A 43 3.37 -6.26 -12.55
N VAL A 44 2.67 -7.22 -11.96
CA VAL A 44 2.69 -8.62 -12.41
C VAL A 44 1.31 -8.99 -12.89
N TYR A 45 1.22 -9.90 -13.85
CA TYR A 45 -0.02 -10.25 -14.51
C TYR A 45 -0.40 -11.70 -14.22
N GLN A 46 -1.59 -11.89 -13.66
CA GLN A 46 -2.16 -13.21 -13.42
C GLN A 46 -3.17 -13.55 -14.53
N PRO A 47 -2.99 -14.65 -15.29
CA PRO A 47 -3.94 -15.03 -16.32
C PRO A 47 -5.30 -15.42 -15.72
N GLN A 48 -6.36 -14.98 -16.37
CA GLN A 48 -7.71 -15.47 -16.15
C GLN A 48 -8.05 -16.49 -17.24
N VAL A 49 -8.53 -17.66 -16.84
CA VAL A 49 -8.79 -18.78 -17.76
C VAL A 49 -10.27 -19.14 -17.75
N ASP A 50 -10.83 -19.35 -18.92
CA ASP A 50 -12.13 -19.99 -19.08
C ASP A 50 -11.98 -21.49 -18.81
N LEU A 51 -12.72 -22.02 -17.84
CA LEU A 51 -12.55 -23.41 -17.40
C LEU A 51 -13.11 -24.44 -18.38
N ALA A 52 -14.05 -24.06 -19.24
CA ALA A 52 -14.66 -24.96 -20.21
C ALA A 52 -13.76 -25.17 -21.43
N THR A 53 -13.06 -24.12 -21.84
CA THR A 53 -12.23 -24.08 -23.06
C THR A 53 -10.73 -24.11 -22.76
N ALA A 54 -10.34 -23.93 -21.50
CA ALA A 54 -8.95 -23.73 -21.06
C ALA A 54 -8.23 -22.57 -21.77
N THR A 55 -8.98 -21.61 -22.30
CA THR A 55 -8.43 -20.44 -23.00
C THR A 55 -8.21 -19.28 -22.04
N VAL A 56 -7.16 -18.49 -22.27
CA VAL A 56 -6.92 -17.26 -21.53
C VAL A 56 -7.92 -16.21 -22.00
N THR A 57 -8.71 -15.66 -21.08
CA THR A 57 -9.73 -14.64 -21.34
C THR A 57 -9.26 -13.22 -20.99
N GLY A 58 -8.21 -13.10 -20.19
CA GLY A 58 -7.65 -11.82 -19.77
C GLY A 58 -6.55 -11.98 -18.74
N PHE A 59 -6.15 -10.85 -18.16
CA PHE A 59 -5.12 -10.79 -17.13
C PHE A 59 -5.53 -9.82 -16.02
N GLU A 60 -5.28 -10.21 -14.78
CA GLU A 60 -5.35 -9.32 -13.63
C GLU A 60 -3.99 -8.64 -13.40
N ALA A 61 -3.97 -7.31 -13.42
CA ALA A 61 -2.78 -6.52 -13.13
C ALA A 61 -2.62 -6.33 -11.62
N LEU A 62 -1.56 -6.89 -11.05
CA LEU A 62 -1.32 -6.92 -9.62
C LEU A 62 -0.11 -6.05 -9.27
N LEU A 63 -0.36 -4.99 -8.50
CA LEU A 63 0.68 -4.06 -8.05
C LEU A 63 1.68 -4.74 -7.11
N ARG A 64 2.96 -4.49 -7.33
CA ARG A 64 4.08 -4.97 -6.52
C ARG A 64 4.98 -3.81 -6.15
N TRP A 65 5.52 -3.90 -4.94
CA TRP A 65 6.47 -2.94 -4.43
C TRP A 65 7.65 -3.65 -3.77
N THR A 66 8.84 -3.32 -4.26
CA THR A 66 10.10 -3.77 -3.70
C THR A 66 10.84 -2.54 -3.19
N ARG A 67 11.29 -2.57 -1.94
CA ARG A 67 12.08 -1.50 -1.34
C ARG A 67 13.49 -1.48 -1.93
N SER A 68 14.22 -0.37 -1.73
CA SER A 68 15.60 -0.20 -2.18
C SER A 68 16.56 -1.26 -1.61
N ASP A 69 16.26 -1.80 -0.43
CA ASP A 69 16.97 -2.91 0.21
C ASP A 69 16.61 -4.31 -0.36
N ARG A 70 15.83 -4.34 -1.45
CA ARG A 70 15.29 -5.53 -2.13
C ARG A 70 14.27 -6.34 -1.32
N THR A 71 13.74 -5.78 -0.25
CA THR A 71 12.65 -6.40 0.50
C THR A 71 11.33 -6.20 -0.25
N ALA A 72 10.62 -7.30 -0.54
CA ALA A 72 9.26 -7.24 -1.08
C ALA A 72 8.28 -6.78 0.01
N VAL A 73 7.45 -5.79 -0.31
CA VAL A 73 6.40 -5.30 0.59
C VAL A 73 5.07 -5.92 0.17
N THR A 74 4.34 -6.49 1.12
CA THR A 74 3.05 -7.12 0.82
C THR A 74 2.02 -6.07 0.38
N PRO A 75 1.19 -6.36 -0.64
CA PRO A 75 0.12 -5.48 -1.09
C PRO A 75 -0.78 -4.99 0.05
N ALA A 76 -1.21 -5.89 0.94
CA ALA A 76 -2.05 -5.53 2.08
C ALA A 76 -1.42 -4.42 2.95
N SER A 77 -0.10 -4.47 3.19
CA SER A 77 0.58 -3.50 4.05
C SER A 77 0.64 -2.11 3.43
N PHE A 78 1.03 -2.02 2.16
CA PHE A 78 1.23 -0.72 1.52
C PHE A 78 -0.06 -0.13 0.96
N ILE A 79 -1.06 -0.94 0.60
CA ILE A 79 -2.38 -0.46 0.17
C ILE A 79 -3.08 0.22 1.35
N THR A 80 -3.10 -0.43 2.52
CA THR A 80 -3.64 0.17 3.76
C THR A 80 -2.92 1.47 4.11
N LEU A 81 -1.63 1.56 3.85
CA LEU A 81 -0.87 2.79 4.02
C LEU A 81 -1.26 3.87 3.03
N ALA A 82 -1.26 3.53 1.74
CA ALA A 82 -1.62 4.43 0.66
C ALA A 82 -3.02 5.03 0.85
N GLU A 83 -3.97 4.24 1.31
CA GLU A 83 -5.32 4.69 1.65
C GLU A 83 -5.30 5.68 2.82
N ALA A 84 -4.63 5.33 3.91
CA ALA A 84 -4.52 6.20 5.09
C ALA A 84 -3.89 7.56 4.79
N ILE A 85 -2.99 7.65 3.80
CA ILE A 85 -2.35 8.90 3.37
C ILE A 85 -2.97 9.52 2.10
N GLY A 86 -4.10 9.00 1.62
CA GLY A 86 -4.85 9.56 0.48
C GLY A 86 -4.15 9.43 -0.88
N ARG A 87 -3.31 8.41 -1.09
CA ARG A 87 -2.53 8.20 -2.32
C ARG A 87 -3.12 7.16 -3.28
N MET A 88 -4.21 6.50 -2.92
CA MET A 88 -4.88 5.52 -3.80
C MET A 88 -5.22 6.08 -5.20
N PRO A 89 -5.70 7.33 -5.37
CA PRO A 89 -5.96 7.86 -6.71
C PRO A 89 -4.70 7.92 -7.60
N ALA A 90 -3.59 8.42 -7.07
CA ALA A 90 -2.33 8.52 -7.81
C ALA A 90 -1.76 7.13 -8.17
N ILE A 91 -1.87 6.16 -7.26
CA ILE A 91 -1.50 4.77 -7.53
C ILE A 91 -2.38 4.19 -8.63
N GLY A 92 -3.70 4.36 -8.52
CA GLY A 92 -4.64 3.84 -9.51
C GLY A 92 -4.39 4.39 -10.90
N GLU A 93 -4.12 5.69 -11.02
CA GLU A 93 -3.76 6.32 -12.29
C GLU A 93 -2.47 5.74 -12.88
N TRP A 94 -1.43 5.57 -12.05
CA TRP A 94 -0.18 4.95 -12.47
C TRP A 94 -0.38 3.50 -12.93
N VAL A 95 -1.17 2.72 -12.19
CA VAL A 95 -1.50 1.32 -12.51
C VAL A 95 -2.24 1.25 -13.84
N LEU A 96 -3.29 2.05 -14.05
CA LEU A 96 -4.08 2.05 -15.28
C LEU A 96 -3.24 2.44 -16.49
N ARG A 97 -2.43 3.50 -16.36
CA ARG A 97 -1.51 3.94 -17.42
C ARG A 97 -0.52 2.84 -17.79
N THR A 98 0.09 2.21 -16.80
CA THR A 98 1.09 1.15 -16.99
C THR A 98 0.45 -0.09 -17.61
N ALA A 99 -0.65 -0.59 -17.05
CA ALA A 99 -1.35 -1.77 -17.57
C ALA A 99 -1.87 -1.56 -18.99
N THR A 100 -2.38 -0.36 -19.31
CA THR A 100 -2.86 -0.04 -20.66
C THR A 100 -1.70 0.02 -21.66
N ARG A 101 -0.56 0.57 -21.25
CA ARG A 101 0.66 0.57 -22.08
C ARG A 101 1.15 -0.87 -22.33
N ASP A 102 1.21 -1.69 -21.29
CA ASP A 102 1.68 -3.08 -21.39
C ASP A 102 0.71 -3.94 -22.22
N ALA A 103 -0.60 -3.65 -22.21
CA ALA A 103 -1.59 -4.32 -23.05
C ALA A 103 -1.53 -3.91 -24.54
N ALA A 104 -0.91 -2.77 -24.84
CA ALA A 104 -0.79 -2.24 -26.20
C ALA A 104 0.54 -2.60 -26.89
N SER A 105 1.49 -3.20 -26.16
CA SER A 105 2.79 -3.67 -26.69
C SER A 105 2.74 -5.12 -27.15
#